data_AF-X1UEL8-F1
#
_entry.id   AF-X1UEL8-F1
#
_cell.length_a   1.000
_cell.length_b   1.000
_cell.length_c   1.000
_cell.angle_alpha   90.00
_cell.angle_beta   90.00
_cell.angle_gamma   90.00
#
_symmetry.space_group_name_H-M   'P 1'
#
loop_
_entity.id
_entity.type
_entity.pdbx_description
1 polymer ?
#
loop_
_entity_poly.entity_id
_entity_poly.type
_entity_poly.pdbx_seq_one_letter_code
_entity_poly.pdbx_strand_id
1 'polypeptide(L)'
;VDPISGKGIPYAMMSGQIAIETINSCEKKDRLDKLGTTYEKSLDRRFLKILKAKRIARDKIFKDDASLKKFLTLWESHRASEIVMKKLLD
;
A
#
# COMPACT_ATOMS: atom_id res chain seq x y z
N VAL A 1 6.23 -3.59 -2.85
CA VAL A 1 7.06 -2.38 -3.03
C VAL A 1 6.42 -1.52 -4.12
N ASP A 2 6.43 -0.19 -3.98
CA ASP A 2 5.88 0.76 -4.96
C ASP A 2 7.01 1.44 -5.73
N PRO A 3 7.54 0.80 -6.79
CA PRO A 3 8.61 1.38 -7.59
C PRO A 3 8.15 2.63 -8.35
N ILE A 4 6.88 2.66 -8.77
CA ILE A 4 6.27 3.79 -9.50
C ILE A 4 6.37 5.08 -8.67
N SER A 5 6.21 4.99 -7.35
CA SER A 5 6.27 6.17 -6.47
C SER A 5 7.64 6.36 -5.80
N GLY A 6 8.62 5.48 -6.02
CA GLY A 6 9.94 5.56 -5.37
C GLY A 6 9.95 5.38 -3.85
N LYS A 7 8.88 4.84 -3.26
CA LYS A 7 8.67 4.82 -1.79
C LYS A 7 9.12 3.53 -1.09
N GLY A 8 9.96 2.72 -1.73
CA GLY A 8 10.42 1.44 -1.17
C GLY A 8 11.07 1.58 0.21
N ILE A 9 12.11 2.41 0.31
CA ILE A 9 12.85 2.66 1.56
C ILE A 9 11.93 3.27 2.65
N PRO A 10 11.16 4.34 2.39
CA PRO A 10 10.22 4.87 3.36
C PRO A 10 9.22 3.84 3.91
N TYR A 11 8.67 2.97 3.05
CA TYR A 11 7.75 1.93 3.51
C TYR A 11 8.46 0.87 4.35
N ALA A 12 9.69 0.47 4.01
CA ALA A 12 10.45 -0.49 4.80
C ALA A 12 10.74 0.05 6.22
N MET A 13 11.20 1.30 6.32
CA MET A 13 11.45 1.95 7.62
C MET A 13 10.17 2.03 8.46
N MET A 14 9.07 2.47 7.85
CA MET A 14 7.77 2.54 8.52
C MET A 14 7.26 1.17 8.96
N SER A 15 7.47 0.13 8.14
CA SER A 15 7.14 -1.26 8.47
C SER A 15 7.90 -1.73 9.71
N GLY A 16 9.18 -1.38 9.83
CA GLY A 16 10.02 -1.70 10.99
C GLY A 16 9.53 -1.00 12.26
N GLN A 17 9.22 0.29 12.18
CA GLN A 17 8.65 1.03 13.31
C GLN A 17 7.32 0.41 13.78
N ILE A 18 6.41 0.11 12.86
CA ILE A 18 5.12 -0.52 13.18
C ILE A 18 5.31 -1.90 13.82
N ALA A 19 6.35 -2.65 13.42
CA ALA A 19 6.64 -3.95 14.00
C ALA A 19 7.05 -3.81 15.47
N ILE A 20 7.96 -2.88 15.77
CA ILE A 20 8.38 -2.57 17.15
C ILE A 20 7.18 -2.13 18.00
N GLU A 21 6.37 -1.20 17.49
CA GLU A 21 5.16 -0.73 18.19
C GLU A 21 4.17 -1.88 18.45
N THR A 22 4.03 -2.80 17.50
CA THR A 22 3.14 -3.97 17.62
C THR A 22 3.65 -4.94 18.68
N ILE A 23 4.94 -5.27 18.65
CA ILE A 23 5.58 -6.17 19.64
C ILE A 23 5.36 -5.60 21.04
N ASN A 24 5.72 -4.34 21.25
CA ASN A 24 5.59 -3.67 22.54
C ASN A 24 4.12 -3.63 23.02
N SER A 25 3.16 -3.41 22.11
CA SER A 25 1.73 -3.37 22.48
C SER A 25 1.18 -4.74 22.84
N CYS A 26 1.59 -5.79 22.11
CA CYS A 26 1.16 -7.17 22.35
C CYS A 26 1.77 -7.73 23.62
N GLU A 27 3.06 -7.49 23.87
CA GLU A 27 3.76 -7.90 25.09
C GLU A 27 3.11 -7.29 26.34
N LYS A 28 2.89 -5.96 26.33
CA LYS A 28 2.22 -5.26 27.45
C LYS A 28 0.80 -5.75 27.75
N LYS A 29 0.14 -6.40 26.79
CA LYS A 29 -1.24 -6.90 26.90
C LYS A 29 -1.32 -8.41 27.04
N ASP A 30 -0.17 -9.10 27.11
CA ASP A 30 -0.06 -10.55 27.09
C ASP A 30 -0.85 -11.20 25.93
N ARG A 31 -0.66 -10.65 24.71
CA ARG A 31 -1.36 -11.04 23.47
C ARG A 31 -0.38 -11.35 22.34
N LEU A 32 0.66 -12.12 22.64
CA LEU A 32 1.69 -12.49 21.66
C LEU A 32 1.12 -13.36 20.52
N ASP A 33 0.06 -14.12 20.79
CA ASP A 33 -0.71 -14.87 19.79
C ASP A 33 -1.30 -13.97 18.68
N LYS A 34 -1.49 -12.67 18.95
CA LYS A 34 -2.10 -11.70 18.02
C LYS A 34 -1.09 -10.82 17.28
N LEU A 35 0.22 -11.08 17.39
CA LEU A 35 1.26 -10.27 16.76
C LEU A 35 1.02 -10.08 15.25
N GLY A 36 0.86 -11.18 14.51
CA GLY A 36 0.69 -11.14 13.05
C GLY A 36 -0.53 -10.33 12.62
N THR A 37 -1.69 -10.59 13.25
CA THR A 37 -2.94 -9.88 12.91
C THR A 37 -2.93 -8.42 13.31
N THR A 38 -2.31 -8.07 14.45
CA THR A 38 -2.18 -6.69 14.92
C THR A 38 -1.23 -5.90 14.03
N TYR A 39 -0.13 -6.53 13.62
CA TYR A 39 0.85 -5.94 12.71
C TYR A 39 0.22 -5.66 11.35
N GLU A 40 -0.44 -6.65 10.74
CA GLU A 40 -1.07 -6.49 9.43
C GLU A 40 -2.14 -5.39 9.46
N LYS A 41 -3.01 -5.36 10.49
CA LYS A 41 -4.02 -4.30 10.63
C LYS A 41 -3.38 -2.91 10.72
N SER A 42 -2.24 -2.79 11.40
CA SER A 42 -1.53 -1.52 11.55
C SER A 42 -0.89 -1.07 10.23
N LEU A 43 -0.31 -2.01 9.49
CA LEU A 43 0.19 -1.78 8.13
C LEU A 43 -0.94 -1.37 7.17
N ASP A 44 -2.08 -2.08 7.18
CA ASP A 44 -3.23 -1.83 6.31
C ASP A 44 -3.82 -0.43 6.52
N ARG A 45 -3.91 0.03 7.77
CA ARG A 45 -4.35 1.39 8.11
C ARG A 45 -3.40 2.48 7.61
N ARG A 46 -2.10 2.17 7.51
CA ARG A 46 -1.06 3.15 7.13
C ARG A 46 -0.84 3.21 5.62
N PHE A 47 -0.50 2.07 5.00
CA PHE A 47 -0.10 2.05 3.59
C PHE A 47 -0.35 0.73 2.85
N LEU A 48 -0.46 -0.40 3.55
CA LEU A 48 -0.51 -1.71 2.91
C LEU A 48 -1.77 -1.88 2.05
N LYS A 49 -2.91 -1.29 2.45
CA LYS A 49 -4.13 -1.24 1.63
C LYS A 49 -3.89 -0.57 0.27
N ILE A 50 -3.20 0.58 0.26
CA ILE A 50 -2.88 1.33 -0.96
C ILE A 50 -1.92 0.51 -1.83
N LEU A 51 -0.92 -0.14 -1.23
CA LEU A 51 0.03 -0.97 -1.97
C LEU A 51 -0.64 -2.19 -2.61
N LYS A 52 -1.52 -2.88 -1.89
CA LYS A 52 -2.34 -4.00 -2.40
C LYS A 52 -3.18 -3.53 -3.59
N ALA A 53 -3.83 -2.38 -3.47
CA ALA A 53 -4.64 -1.81 -4.54
C ALA A 53 -3.80 -1.42 -5.78
N LYS A 54 -2.63 -0.79 -5.57
CA LYS A 54 -1.72 -0.42 -6.67
C LYS A 54 -1.19 -1.65 -7.41
N ARG A 55 -0.92 -2.75 -6.69
CA ARG A 55 -0.51 -4.03 -7.30
C ARG A 55 -1.57 -4.55 -8.26
N ILE A 56 -2.84 -4.55 -7.86
CA ILE A 56 -3.96 -4.97 -8.72
C ILE A 56 -4.11 -4.02 -9.91
N ALA A 57 -4.03 -2.71 -9.67
CA ALA A 57 -4.15 -1.70 -10.72
C ALA A 57 -3.03 -1.81 -11.76
N ARG A 58 -1.80 -2.15 -11.36
CA ARG A 58 -0.67 -2.37 -12.27
C ARG A 58 -1.03 -3.37 -13.37
N ASP A 59 -1.63 -4.50 -13.00
CA ASP A 59 -1.98 -5.53 -13.97
C ASP A 59 -3.09 -5.06 -14.94
N LYS A 60 -3.94 -4.11 -14.53
CA LYS A 60 -4.89 -3.41 -15.42
C LYS A 60 -4.20 -2.38 -16.33
N ILE A 61 -3.31 -1.56 -15.78
CA ILE A 61 -2.62 -0.47 -16.49
C ILE A 61 -1.80 -1.02 -17.65
N PHE A 62 -1.08 -2.12 -17.43
CA PHE A 62 -0.19 -2.71 -18.43
C PHE A 62 -0.84 -3.81 -19.27
N LYS A 63 -2.18 -3.89 -19.28
CA LYS A 63 -2.90 -4.89 -20.07
C LYS A 63 -2.81 -4.62 -21.58
N ASP A 64 -2.96 -3.36 -21.98
CA ASP A 64 -2.96 -2.90 -23.36
C ASP A 64 -2.65 -1.39 -23.44
N ASP A 65 -2.34 -0.90 -24.65
CA ASP A 65 -2.00 0.49 -24.92
C ASP A 65 -3.11 1.47 -24.53
N ALA A 66 -4.38 1.08 -24.66
CA ALA A 66 -5.51 1.92 -24.31
C ALA A 66 -5.59 2.15 -22.80
N SER A 67 -5.39 1.10 -22.01
CA SER A 67 -5.36 1.13 -20.54
C SER A 67 -4.17 1.94 -20.03
N LEU A 68 -3.01 1.80 -20.68
CA LEU A 68 -1.82 2.59 -20.36
C LEU A 68 -2.04 4.08 -20.64
N LYS A 69 -2.60 4.44 -21.80
CA LYS A 69 -2.94 5.83 -22.13
C LYS A 69 -3.96 6.41 -21.15
N LYS A 70 -5.03 5.67 -20.81
CA LYS A 70 -6.03 6.09 -19.81
C LYS A 70 -5.36 6.40 -18.47
N PHE A 71 -4.43 5.55 -18.02
CA PHE A 71 -3.68 5.78 -16.79
C PHE A 71 -2.80 7.03 -16.87
N LEU A 72 -2.04 7.20 -17.96
CA LEU A 72 -1.15 8.36 -18.13
C LEU A 72 -1.92 9.68 -18.11
N THR A 73 -3.07 9.77 -18.81
CA THR A 73 -3.94 10.94 -18.78
C THR A 73 -4.45 11.25 -17.37
N LEU A 74 -4.85 10.23 -16.61
CA LEU A 74 -5.25 10.42 -15.20
C LEU A 74 -4.07 10.87 -14.33
N TRP A 75 -2.87 10.40 -14.63
CA TRP A 75 -1.66 10.71 -13.85
C TRP A 75 -1.18 12.15 -13.99
N GLU A 76 -1.57 12.84 -15.07
CA GLU A 76 -1.31 14.27 -15.26
C GLU A 76 -2.01 15.14 -14.20
N SER A 77 -3.16 14.69 -13.68
CA SER A 77 -4.00 15.46 -12.75
C SER A 77 -4.21 14.80 -11.38
N HIS A 78 -3.82 13.55 -11.21
CA HIS A 78 -4.02 12.79 -9.97
C HIS A 78 -2.78 12.02 -9.54
N ARG A 79 -2.59 11.90 -8.21
CA ARG A 79 -1.56 10.98 -7.69
C ARG A 79 -1.96 9.53 -7.97
N ALA A 80 -0.99 8.66 -8.25
CA ALA A 80 -1.24 7.24 -8.48
C ALA A 80 -2.01 6.55 -7.33
N SER A 81 -1.86 7.01 -6.08
CA SER A 81 -2.68 6.52 -4.96
C SER A 81 -4.14 6.92 -5.08
N GLU A 82 -4.44 8.13 -5.56
CA GLU A 82 -5.80 8.64 -5.71
C GLU A 82 -6.52 7.92 -6.85
N ILE A 83 -5.84 7.75 -7.99
CA ILE A 83 -6.35 7.02 -9.16
C ILE A 83 -6.86 5.64 -8.75
N VAL A 84 -6.04 4.92 -8.00
CA VAL A 84 -6.35 3.55 -7.57
C VAL A 84 -7.40 3.51 -6.46
N MET A 85 -7.32 4.39 -5.47
CA MET A 85 -8.26 4.39 -4.34
C MET A 85 -9.66 4.85 -4.73
N LYS A 86 -9.77 5.79 -5.69
CA LYS A 86 -11.05 6.26 -6.24
C LYS A 86 -11.55 5.41 -7.41
N LYS A 87 -10.83 4.33 -7.77
CA LYS A 87 -11.17 3.42 -8.87
C LYS A 87 -11.37 4.11 -10.23
N LEU A 88 -10.56 5.13 -10.52
CA LEU A 88 -10.68 5.91 -11.77
C LEU A 88 -10.28 5.12 -13.04
N LEU A 89 -9.67 3.95 -12.85
CA LEU A 89 -9.27 3.06 -13.94
C LEU A 89 -10.36 2.08 -14.35
N ASP A 90 -11.40 1.91 -13.53
CA ASP A 90 -12.54 1.02 -13.85
C ASP A 90 -13.35 1.56 -15.03
#